data_AF-A0A4Y2VSI8-F1
#
_entry.id   AF-A0A4Y2VSI8-F1
#
_cell.length_a   1.000
_cell.length_b   1.000
_cell.length_c   1.000
_cell.angle_alpha   90.00
_cell.angle_beta   90.00
_cell.angle_gamma   90.00
#
_symmetry.space_group_name_H-M   'P 1'
#
loop_
_entity.id
_entity.type
_entity.pdbx_description
1 polymer ?
#
loop_
_entity_poly.entity_id
_entity_poly.type
_entity_poly.pdbx_seq_one_letter_code
_entity_poly.pdbx_strand_id
1 'polypeptide(L)'
;MKCFDIEYDPSERLFIDSSKTKLKTVLLNIGNSFASLPLGHSVHLKEIYNDLSMILEKINYQEHRWMVCGDFEMLTMLLGQQAGYTKYPCFLCLWDSRARDFHWTKTDWSLPGVLTPGEKNVINTSLVPPLFTTLKIW
;
A
#
# COMPACT_ATOMS: atom_id res chain seq x y z
N MET A 1 -22.56 -3.17 16.47
CA MET A 1 -21.21 -2.90 15.94
C MET A 1 -21.13 -1.39 15.84
N LYS A 2 -20.41 -0.70 16.74
CA LYS A 2 -20.27 0.75 16.65
C LYS A 2 -19.27 1.01 15.53
N CYS A 3 -19.75 1.33 14.34
CA CYS A 3 -18.93 2.06 13.38
C CYS A 3 -18.52 3.36 14.07
N PHE A 4 -17.24 3.68 14.05
CA PHE A 4 -16.82 5.03 14.37
C PHE A 4 -17.38 5.91 13.26
N ASP A 5 -18.30 6.82 13.61
CA ASP A 5 -18.84 7.84 12.69
C ASP A 5 -17.71 8.84 12.36
N ILE A 6 -16.72 8.39 11.59
CA ILE A 6 -15.58 9.20 11.14
C ILE A 6 -15.89 9.65 9.72
N GLU A 7 -16.26 10.91 9.56
CA GLU A 7 -16.31 11.55 8.24
C GLU A 7 -14.91 11.59 7.62
N TYR A 8 -14.83 11.46 6.29
CA TYR A 8 -13.56 11.55 5.57
C TYR A 8 -12.93 12.93 5.75
N ASP A 9 -11.78 12.97 6.43
CA ASP A 9 -10.91 14.14 6.48
C ASP A 9 -9.74 13.96 5.50
N PRO A 10 -9.58 14.84 4.48
CA PRO A 10 -8.42 14.82 3.58
C PRO A 10 -7.08 15.06 4.32
N SER A 11 -7.12 15.49 5.57
CA SER A 11 -5.98 15.66 6.46
C SER A 11 -5.55 14.35 7.15
N GLU A 12 -6.14 13.21 6.81
CA GLU A 12 -5.82 11.91 7.41
C GLU A 12 -5.25 10.92 6.40
N ARG A 13 -4.28 10.11 6.85
CA ARG A 13 -3.64 9.03 6.08
C ARG A 13 -3.70 7.73 6.83
N LEU A 14 -4.09 6.67 6.15
CA LEU A 14 -4.07 5.32 6.68
C LEU A 14 -2.65 4.77 6.61
N PHE A 15 -2.04 4.51 7.75
CA PHE A 15 -0.73 3.88 7.85
C PHE A 15 -0.89 2.42 8.25
N ILE A 16 -0.42 1.53 7.37
CA ILE A 16 -0.37 0.08 7.64
C ILE A 16 1.09 -0.31 7.77
N ASP A 17 1.44 -0.92 8.89
CA ASP A 17 2.81 -1.29 9.20
C ASP A 17 2.81 -2.70 9.78
N SER A 18 3.63 -3.55 9.18
CA SER A 18 3.86 -4.89 9.65
C SER A 18 5.17 -4.94 10.43
N SER A 19 5.27 -5.88 11.34
CA SER A 19 6.53 -6.41 11.83
C SER A 19 6.46 -7.93 11.75
N LYS A 20 7.58 -8.59 12.07
CA LYS A 20 7.64 -10.06 12.11
C LYS A 20 6.55 -10.71 12.99
N THR A 21 5.99 -9.98 13.96
CA THR A 21 5.10 -10.52 14.98
C THR A 21 3.73 -9.86 15.04
N LYS A 22 3.52 -8.75 14.34
CA LYS A 22 2.26 -8.01 14.42
C LYS A 22 2.01 -7.16 13.19
N LEU A 23 0.75 -6.88 12.96
CA LEU A 23 0.27 -5.94 11.98
C LEU A 23 -0.53 -4.87 12.70
N LYS A 24 -0.22 -3.60 12.42
CA LYS A 24 -0.94 -2.45 13.01
C LYS A 24 -1.44 -1.53 11.91
N THR A 25 -2.60 -0.96 12.17
CA THR A 25 -3.28 -0.03 11.29
C THR A 25 -3.54 1.24 12.10
N VAL A 26 -3.02 2.36 11.63
CA VAL A 26 -3.01 3.62 12.39
C VAL A 26 -3.41 4.75 11.45
N LEU A 27 -4.26 5.65 11.90
CA LEU A 27 -4.61 6.87 11.19
C LEU A 27 -3.63 7.99 11.62
N LEU A 28 -3.01 8.61 10.63
CA LEU A 28 -2.04 9.69 10.82
C LEU A 28 -2.62 11.00 10.32
N ASN A 29 -2.47 12.07 11.12
CA ASN A 29 -2.84 13.40 10.70
C ASN A 29 -1.71 14.08 9.91
N ILE A 30 -2.03 14.66 8.76
CA ILE A 30 -1.11 15.39 7.90
C ILE A 30 -0.64 16.65 8.64
N GLY A 31 0.67 16.77 8.84
CA GLY A 31 1.27 17.84 9.64
C GLY A 31 1.54 17.44 11.09
N ASN A 32 1.23 16.19 11.48
CA ASN A 32 1.49 15.62 12.82
C ASN A 32 0.99 16.52 13.97
N SER A 33 -0.05 17.33 13.70
CA SER A 33 -0.59 18.28 14.67
C SER A 33 -1.41 17.57 15.76
N PHE A 34 -1.95 16.40 15.40
CA PHE A 34 -2.69 15.52 16.29
C PHE A 34 -1.96 14.20 16.50
N ALA A 35 -2.26 13.55 17.63
CA ALA A 35 -1.77 12.21 17.91
C ALA A 35 -2.32 11.20 16.89
N SER A 36 -1.52 10.19 16.59
CA SER A 36 -1.93 9.07 15.74
C SER A 36 -3.04 8.26 16.39
N LEU A 37 -4.10 7.93 15.64
CA LEU A 37 -5.23 7.16 16.13
C LEU A 37 -5.07 5.67 15.74
N PRO A 38 -4.89 4.74 16.69
CA PRO A 38 -4.82 3.32 16.35
C PRO A 38 -6.21 2.82 15.92
N LEU A 39 -6.31 2.32 14.68
CA LEU A 39 -7.53 1.71 14.15
C LEU A 39 -7.57 0.20 14.36
N GLY A 40 -6.40 -0.45 14.36
CA GLY A 40 -6.32 -1.89 14.47
C GLY A 40 -4.93 -2.38 14.90
N HIS A 41 -4.92 -3.51 15.59
CA HIS A 41 -3.72 -4.23 15.97
C HIS A 41 -4.03 -5.72 15.99
N SER A 42 -3.17 -6.53 15.36
CA SER A 42 -3.26 -7.99 15.43
C SER A 42 -1.87 -8.61 15.50
N VAL A 43 -1.73 -9.65 16.32
CA VAL A 43 -0.52 -10.50 16.40
C VAL A 43 -0.66 -11.77 15.56
N HIS A 44 -1.84 -12.02 15.01
CA HIS A 44 -2.15 -13.24 14.25
C HIS A 44 -2.13 -12.99 12.73
N LEU A 45 -2.33 -11.74 12.31
CA LEU A 45 -2.32 -11.35 10.91
C LEU A 45 -0.90 -11.09 10.43
N LYS A 46 -0.65 -11.48 9.19
CA LYS A 46 0.63 -11.32 8.51
C LYS A 46 0.48 -10.32 7.37
N GLU A 47 1.62 -9.88 6.85
CA GLU A 47 1.69 -9.15 5.60
C GLU A 47 1.47 -10.11 4.44
N ILE A 48 0.21 -10.50 4.24
CA ILE A 48 -0.27 -11.29 3.12
C ILE A 48 -1.53 -10.65 2.55
N TYR A 49 -1.71 -10.76 1.24
CA TYR A 49 -2.81 -10.11 0.50
C TYR A 49 -4.19 -10.36 1.14
N ASN A 50 -4.50 -11.59 1.53
CA ASN A 50 -5.79 -11.95 2.13
C ASN A 50 -6.03 -11.27 3.49
N ASP A 51 -5.00 -11.20 4.33
CA ASP A 51 -5.10 -10.58 5.65
C ASP A 51 -5.25 -9.06 5.52
N LEU A 52 -4.53 -8.44 4.59
CA LEU A 52 -4.67 -7.01 4.27
C LEU A 52 -6.07 -6.70 3.72
N SER A 53 -6.59 -7.53 2.82
CA SER A 53 -7.96 -7.40 2.31
C SER A 53 -8.97 -7.45 3.46
N MET A 54 -8.81 -8.38 4.38
CA MET A 54 -9.70 -8.50 5.54
C MET A 54 -9.62 -7.26 6.45
N ILE A 55 -8.43 -6.70 6.67
CA ILE A 55 -8.28 -5.47 7.47
C ILE A 55 -9.01 -4.30 6.81
N LEU A 56 -8.81 -4.10 5.50
CA LEU A 56 -9.45 -3.01 4.76
C LEU A 56 -10.97 -3.11 4.77
N GLU A 57 -11.52 -4.33 4.71
CA GLU A 57 -12.95 -4.59 4.86
C GLU A 57 -13.43 -4.23 6.28
N LYS A 58 -12.70 -4.63 7.33
CA LYS A 58 -13.08 -4.35 8.73
C LYS A 58 -13.06 -2.88 9.10
N ILE A 59 -12.15 -2.10 8.52
CA ILE A 59 -12.10 -0.64 8.71
C ILE A 59 -13.01 0.11 7.73
N ASN A 60 -13.77 -0.61 6.90
CA ASN A 60 -14.66 -0.05 5.89
C ASN A 60 -13.97 0.97 4.96
N TYR A 61 -12.80 0.59 4.42
CA TYR A 61 -11.97 1.49 3.62
C TYR A 61 -12.71 2.13 2.43
N GLN A 62 -13.69 1.44 1.84
CA GLN A 62 -14.45 1.93 0.70
C GLN A 62 -15.24 3.21 0.97
N GLU A 63 -15.73 3.39 2.21
CA GLU A 63 -16.43 4.62 2.61
C GLU A 63 -15.44 5.77 2.84
N HIS A 64 -14.35 5.49 3.56
CA HIS A 64 -13.42 6.53 3.98
C HIS A 64 -12.45 6.95 2.87
N ARG A 65 -11.97 6.04 2.01
CA ARG A 65 -10.99 6.33 0.94
C ARG A 65 -9.78 7.16 1.41
N TRP A 66 -9.29 6.90 2.62
CA TRP A 66 -8.08 7.53 3.14
C TRP A 66 -6.89 7.27 2.23
N MET A 67 -5.96 8.21 2.15
CA MET A 67 -4.69 8.02 1.46
C MET A 67 -3.86 6.99 2.24
N VAL A 68 -3.47 5.89 1.60
CA VAL A 68 -2.67 4.84 2.23
C VAL A 68 -1.19 5.18 2.17
N CYS A 69 -0.56 5.22 3.33
CA CYS A 69 0.86 5.39 3.51
C CYS A 69 1.46 4.06 3.99
N GLY A 70 2.55 3.63 3.37
CA GLY A 70 3.23 2.40 3.72
C GLY A 70 4.66 2.39 3.22
N ASP A 71 5.41 1.38 3.64
CA ASP A 71 6.65 1.06 2.95
C ASP A 71 6.35 0.47 1.55
N PHE A 72 7.42 0.26 0.79
CA PHE A 72 7.28 -0.21 -0.58
C PHE A 72 6.68 -1.62 -0.68
N GLU A 73 7.03 -2.53 0.25
CA GLU A 73 6.54 -3.90 0.25
C GLU A 73 5.03 -3.95 0.51
N MET A 74 4.57 -3.24 1.53
CA MET A 74 3.16 -3.12 1.87
C MET A 74 2.34 -2.56 0.70
N LEU A 75 2.82 -1.47 0.07
CA LEU A 75 2.11 -0.85 -1.05
C LEU A 75 2.06 -1.76 -2.27
N THR A 76 3.17 -2.41 -2.63
CA THR A 76 3.17 -3.36 -3.75
C THR A 76 2.19 -4.52 -3.52
N MET A 77 2.08 -5.02 -2.29
CA MET A 77 1.12 -6.05 -1.93
C MET A 77 -0.33 -5.57 -2.00
N LEU A 78 -0.63 -4.36 -1.49
CA LEU A 78 -1.95 -3.74 -1.59
C LEU A 78 -2.36 -3.47 -3.04
N LEU A 79 -1.40 -3.19 -3.92
CA LEU A 79 -1.62 -3.00 -5.35
C LEU A 79 -1.70 -4.32 -6.14
N GLY A 80 -1.54 -5.45 -5.46
CA GLY A 80 -1.69 -6.79 -6.04
C GLY A 80 -0.46 -7.28 -6.80
N GLN A 81 0.70 -6.66 -6.58
CA GLN A 81 1.95 -7.08 -7.21
C GLN A 81 2.54 -8.33 -6.54
N GLN A 82 3.26 -9.09 -7.33
CA GLN A 82 4.00 -10.26 -6.88
C GLN A 82 5.22 -9.84 -6.06
N ALA A 83 5.36 -10.43 -4.87
CA ALA A 83 6.53 -10.25 -4.01
C ALA A 83 7.77 -11.00 -4.56
N GLY A 84 8.95 -10.59 -4.08
CA GLY A 84 10.22 -11.23 -4.41
C GLY A 84 10.94 -10.63 -5.62
N TYR A 85 11.84 -11.40 -6.23
CA TYR A 85 12.71 -10.92 -7.32
C TYR A 85 12.00 -10.95 -8.68
N THR A 86 11.14 -9.95 -8.91
CA THR A 86 10.34 -9.81 -10.13
C THR A 86 11.00 -8.91 -11.16
N LYS A 87 10.57 -9.00 -12.44
CA LYS A 87 11.16 -8.21 -13.53
C LYS A 87 10.85 -6.71 -13.41
N TYR A 88 9.64 -6.39 -12.99
CA TYR A 88 9.14 -5.02 -12.81
C TYR A 88 8.64 -4.90 -11.36
N PRO A 89 9.55 -4.69 -10.40
CA PRO A 89 9.19 -4.62 -8.99
C PRO A 89 8.53 -3.30 -8.61
N CYS A 90 8.64 -2.26 -9.45
CA CYS A 90 8.15 -0.93 -9.17
C CYS A 90 6.70 -0.72 -9.65
N PHE A 91 5.86 -0.23 -8.75
CA PHE A 91 4.48 0.16 -9.08
C PHE A 91 4.34 1.58 -9.62
N LEU A 92 5.41 2.39 -9.54
CA LEU A 92 5.44 3.77 -10.05
C LEU A 92 5.98 3.87 -11.47
N CYS A 93 6.80 2.92 -11.91
CA CYS A 93 7.41 2.87 -13.23
C CYS A 93 7.77 1.44 -13.64
N LEU A 94 7.91 1.18 -14.94
CA LEU A 94 8.30 -0.11 -15.51
C LEU A 94 9.83 -0.29 -15.46
N TRP A 95 10.42 -0.05 -14.29
CA TRP A 95 11.85 -0.28 -14.06
C TRP A 95 12.17 -1.77 -14.19
N ASP A 96 12.99 -2.12 -15.17
CA ASP A 96 13.37 -3.51 -15.45
C ASP A 96 14.56 -3.93 -14.57
N SER A 97 14.29 -4.71 -13.52
CA SER A 97 15.30 -5.20 -12.58
C SER A 97 16.35 -6.12 -13.23
N ARG A 98 16.08 -6.60 -14.44
CA ARG A 98 16.96 -7.49 -15.19
C ARG A 98 17.83 -6.75 -16.21
N ALA A 99 17.53 -5.48 -16.49
CA ALA A 99 18.22 -4.64 -17.47
C ALA A 99 19.52 -4.01 -16.92
N ARG A 100 20.47 -4.85 -16.48
CA ARG A 100 21.69 -4.44 -15.75
C ARG A 100 22.51 -3.36 -16.47
N ASP A 101 22.58 -3.41 -17.79
CA ASP A 101 23.33 -2.45 -18.61
C ASP A 101 22.71 -1.04 -18.59
N PHE A 102 21.42 -0.95 -18.25
CA PHE A 102 20.65 0.30 -18.26
C PHE A 102 20.40 0.89 -16.87
N HIS A 103 20.73 0.17 -15.79
CA HIS A 103 20.37 0.55 -14.41
C HIS A 103 20.91 1.90 -13.97
N TRP A 104 22.10 2.28 -14.47
CA TRP A 104 22.78 3.52 -14.09
C TRP A 104 22.76 4.60 -15.16
N THR A 105 22.27 4.27 -16.36
CA THR A 105 22.26 5.16 -17.52
C THR A 105 20.85 5.63 -17.86
N LYS A 106 19.84 4.81 -17.58
CA LYS A 106 18.44 5.13 -17.85
C LYS A 106 17.72 5.58 -16.58
N THR A 107 17.29 6.84 -16.58
CA THR A 107 16.52 7.44 -15.48
C THR A 107 15.03 7.50 -15.77
N ASP A 108 14.63 7.46 -17.04
CA ASP A 108 13.26 7.60 -17.52
C ASP A 108 12.65 6.25 -17.89
N TRP A 109 12.04 5.58 -16.89
CA TRP A 109 11.29 4.35 -17.12
C TRP A 109 9.82 4.68 -17.38
N SER A 110 9.23 4.01 -18.37
CA SER A 110 7.83 4.22 -18.76
C SER A 110 6.90 4.01 -17.57
N LEU A 111 5.84 4.81 -17.47
CA LEU A 111 4.86 4.65 -16.41
C LEU A 111 4.09 3.32 -16.57
N PRO A 112 3.67 2.69 -15.46
CA PRO A 112 2.72 1.61 -15.53
C PRO A 112 1.39 2.20 -16.00
N GLY A 113 0.75 1.55 -16.96
CA GLY A 113 -0.62 1.88 -17.33
C GLY A 113 -1.57 1.38 -16.24
N VAL A 114 -2.67 0.73 -16.64
CA VAL A 114 -3.54 0.04 -15.69
C VAL A 114 -2.81 -1.17 -15.10
N LEU A 115 -2.91 -1.36 -13.78
CA LEU A 115 -2.40 -2.55 -13.09
C LEU A 115 -3.36 -3.72 -13.33
N THR A 116 -3.22 -4.38 -14.48
CA THR A 116 -4.06 -5.52 -14.86
C THR A 116 -3.45 -6.83 -14.35
N PRO A 117 -4.19 -7.67 -13.58
CA PRO A 117 -3.72 -8.98 -13.16
C PRO A 117 -3.29 -9.86 -14.35
N GLY A 118 -2.14 -10.52 -14.23
CA GLY A 118 -1.50 -11.30 -15.29
C GLY A 118 -0.46 -10.52 -16.10
N GLU A 119 -0.42 -9.19 -15.99
CA GLU A 119 0.58 -8.35 -16.65
C GLU A 119 1.62 -7.82 -15.68
N LYS A 120 2.88 -7.69 -16.16
CA LYS A 120 3.93 -6.91 -15.49
C LYS A 120 4.09 -7.19 -13.98
N ASN A 121 3.96 -8.47 -13.59
CA ASN A 121 4.04 -8.98 -12.21
C ASN A 121 2.87 -8.60 -11.29
N VAL A 122 1.76 -8.10 -11.82
CA VAL A 122 0.51 -7.98 -11.07
C VAL A 122 -0.17 -9.35 -11.07
N ILE A 123 -0.44 -9.90 -9.88
CA ILE A 123 -1.05 -11.23 -9.70
C ILE A 123 -2.46 -11.16 -9.12
N ASN A 124 -2.77 -10.08 -8.39
CA ASN A 124 -4.06 -9.85 -7.77
C ASN A 124 -4.61 -8.48 -8.19
N THR A 125 -5.92 -8.28 -8.01
CA THR A 125 -6.55 -6.96 -8.14
C THR A 125 -6.02 -6.02 -7.07
N SER A 126 -5.90 -4.72 -7.39
CA SER A 126 -5.52 -3.74 -6.38
C SER A 126 -6.64 -3.59 -5.32
N LEU A 127 -6.28 -3.69 -4.05
CA LEU A 127 -7.19 -3.51 -2.91
C LEU A 127 -7.50 -2.03 -2.67
N VAL A 128 -6.59 -1.16 -3.09
CA VAL A 128 -6.71 0.30 -2.98
C VAL A 128 -6.37 0.94 -4.32
N PRO A 129 -6.95 2.10 -4.65
CA PRO A 129 -6.61 2.78 -5.89
C PRO A 129 -5.15 3.27 -5.88
N PRO A 130 -4.35 3.08 -6.96
CA PRO A 130 -2.95 3.51 -7.00
C PRO A 130 -2.75 5.00 -6.69
N LEU A 131 -3.68 5.86 -7.12
CA LEU A 131 -3.66 7.31 -6.88
C LEU A 131 -3.86 7.68 -5.40
N PHE A 132 -4.35 6.75 -4.59
CA PHE A 132 -4.58 6.91 -3.15
C PHE A 132 -3.49 6.20 -2.33
N THR A 133 -2.30 6.00 -2.91
CA THR A 133 -1.14 5.44 -2.22
C THR A 133 0.01 6.46 -2.19
N THR A 134 0.76 6.49 -1.08
CA THR A 134 1.96 7.30 -0.93
C THR A 134 3.05 6.49 -0.24
N LEU A 135 4.27 6.53 -0.80
CA LEU A 135 5.43 5.95 -0.13
C LEU A 135 5.73 6.74 1.14
N LYS A 136 6.07 6.02 2.21
CA LYS A 136 6.67 6.61 3.40
C LYS A 136 8.12 6.95 3.10
N ILE A 137 8.38 8.20 2.75
CA ILE A 137 9.73 8.76 2.61
C ILE A 137 10.02 9.49 3.93
N TRP A 138 11.05 9.03 4.65
CA TRP A 138 11.53 9.65 5.89
C TRP A 138 12.28 10.95 5.62
#